data_AF-A0A527Z051-F1
#
_entry.id   AF-A0A527Z051-F1
#
_cell.length_a   1.000
_cell.length_b   1.000
_cell.length_c   1.000
_cell.angle_alpha   90.00
_cell.angle_beta   90.00
_cell.angle_gamma   90.00
#
_symmetry.space_group_name_H-M   'P 1'
#
loop_
_entity.id
_entity.type
_entity.pdbx_description
1 polymer ?
#
loop_
_entity_poly.entity_id
_entity_poly.type
_entity_poly.pdbx_seq_one_letter_code
_entity_poly.pdbx_strand_id
1 'polypeptide(L)'
;LSGRVPKVLRIGCFEPFGALFMPEMLRSYLDSVGDVEIDLVEADQVQLQERLVAGEVDLAILYDIGPIGIDSVTRICKVPAHAMLNADDPLAARDGIWLAELAERPLVLLDLPHTATYLLTLFDVLAKRPEVRFRTRSYETVRSAVASGFG
;
A
#
# COMPACT_ATOMS: atom_id res chain seq x y z
N LEU A 1 -16.61 18.97 -21.10
CA LEU A 1 -15.55 17.98 -20.79
C LEU A 1 -15.35 16.93 -21.90
N SER A 2 -16.10 16.97 -23.01
CA SER A 2 -16.14 15.92 -24.06
C SER A 2 -14.97 15.96 -25.06
N GLY A 3 -13.73 16.17 -24.61
CA GLY A 3 -12.60 16.40 -25.52
C GLY A 3 -11.37 15.49 -25.39
N ARG A 4 -11.19 14.74 -24.29
CA ARG A 4 -9.90 14.08 -24.02
C ARG A 4 -9.98 12.81 -23.15
N VAL A 5 -11.00 11.97 -23.34
CA VAL A 5 -10.96 10.63 -22.73
C VAL A 5 -10.15 9.73 -23.69
N PRO A 6 -9.01 9.16 -23.27
CA PRO A 6 -8.22 8.29 -24.13
C PRO A 6 -8.96 6.96 -24.38
N LYS A 7 -8.58 6.24 -25.44
CA LYS A 7 -9.13 4.90 -25.70
C LYS A 7 -8.65 3.87 -24.67
N VAL A 8 -7.40 4.01 -24.24
CA VAL A 8 -6.76 3.19 -23.21
C VAL A 8 -6.27 4.14 -22.12
N LEU A 9 -6.57 3.83 -20.87
CA LEU A 9 -6.05 4.52 -19.70
C LEU A 9 -5.09 3.60 -18.97
N ARG A 10 -3.79 3.96 -18.96
CA ARG A 10 -2.72 3.17 -18.33
C ARG A 10 -2.45 3.71 -16.94
N ILE A 11 -2.67 2.88 -15.93
CA ILE A 11 -2.66 3.30 -14.52
C ILE A 11 -1.62 2.49 -13.78
N GLY A 12 -0.64 3.17 -13.19
CA GLY A 12 0.23 2.59 -12.18
C GLY A 12 -0.47 2.53 -10.82
N CYS A 13 -0.38 1.41 -10.11
CA CYS A 13 -0.98 1.24 -8.80
C CYS A 13 0.00 0.58 -7.83
N PHE A 14 0.14 1.14 -6.63
CA PHE A 14 0.87 0.47 -5.56
C PHE A 14 0.21 -0.87 -5.28
N GLU A 15 0.96 -1.96 -5.42
CA GLU A 15 0.43 -3.34 -5.48
C GLU A 15 -0.65 -3.66 -4.41
N PRO A 16 -0.50 -3.33 -3.11
CA PRO A 16 -1.55 -3.57 -2.12
C PRO A 16 -2.89 -2.87 -2.38
N PHE A 17 -2.92 -1.80 -3.18
CA PHE A 17 -4.15 -1.07 -3.51
C PHE A 17 -4.97 -1.71 -4.62
N GLY A 18 -4.34 -2.50 -5.49
CA GLY A 18 -4.99 -3.04 -6.68
C GLY A 18 -6.22 -3.85 -6.30
N ALA A 19 -6.04 -4.90 -5.50
CA ALA A 19 -7.16 -5.70 -4.99
C ALA A 19 -8.05 -4.97 -3.99
N LEU A 20 -7.55 -3.92 -3.32
CA LEU A 20 -8.25 -3.26 -2.22
C LEU A 20 -9.37 -2.31 -2.71
N PHE A 21 -9.13 -1.50 -3.74
CA PHE A 21 -10.12 -0.52 -4.19
C PHE A 21 -10.10 -0.19 -5.69
N MET A 22 -9.09 -0.61 -6.45
CA MET A 22 -8.97 -0.20 -7.86
C MET A 22 -10.18 -0.63 -8.71
N PRO A 23 -10.69 -1.88 -8.65
CA PRO A 23 -11.85 -2.29 -9.44
C PRO A 23 -13.09 -1.42 -9.20
N GLU A 24 -13.39 -1.08 -7.94
CA GLU A 24 -14.55 -0.26 -7.59
C GLU A 24 -14.38 1.18 -8.07
N MET A 25 -13.20 1.77 -7.84
CA MET A 25 -12.87 3.11 -8.34
C MET A 25 -13.00 3.18 -9.86
N LEU A 26 -12.44 2.20 -10.57
CA LEU A 26 -12.43 2.16 -12.03
C LEU A 26 -13.81 1.94 -12.62
N ARG A 27 -14.66 1.12 -11.98
CA ARG A 27 -16.06 0.97 -12.37
C ARG A 27 -16.80 2.30 -12.28
N SER A 28 -16.65 3.02 -11.16
CA SER A 28 -17.25 4.34 -10.98
C SER A 28 -16.73 5.37 -12.00
N TYR A 29 -15.45 5.30 -12.37
CA TYR A 29 -14.89 6.14 -13.42
C TYR A 29 -15.55 5.86 -14.78
N LEU A 30 -15.61 4.60 -15.19
CA LEU A 30 -16.20 4.16 -16.46
C LEU A 30 -17.69 4.54 -16.58
N ASP A 31 -18.43 4.51 -15.48
CA ASP A 31 -19.84 4.97 -15.45
C ASP A 31 -19.99 6.45 -15.80
N SER A 32 -18.95 7.26 -15.57
CA SER A 32 -18.95 8.70 -15.85
C SER A 32 -18.39 9.09 -17.22
N VAL A 33 -17.47 8.30 -17.78
CA VAL A 33 -16.75 8.65 -19.02
C VAL A 33 -17.10 7.77 -20.23
N GLY A 34 -17.76 6.63 -20.02
CA GLY A 34 -18.06 5.66 -21.07
C GLY A 34 -16.98 4.59 -21.23
N ASP A 35 -16.91 4.01 -22.43
CA ASP A 35 -16.06 2.86 -22.74
C ASP A 35 -14.59 3.28 -22.91
N VAL A 36 -13.75 2.84 -21.97
CA VAL A 36 -12.30 3.05 -21.94
C VAL A 36 -11.66 1.74 -21.53
N GLU A 37 -10.67 1.28 -22.28
CA GLU A 37 -9.85 0.14 -21.89
C GLU A 37 -8.96 0.54 -20.71
N ILE A 38 -9.00 -0.25 -19.63
CA ILE A 38 -8.15 -0.01 -18.46
C ILE A 38 -6.97 -0.97 -18.51
N ASP A 39 -5.76 -0.41 -18.52
CA ASP A 39 -4.50 -1.14 -18.36
C ASP A 39 -3.92 -0.81 -16.99
N LEU A 40 -4.02 -1.74 -16.05
CA LEU A 40 -3.59 -1.57 -14.66
C LEU A 40 -2.24 -2.27 -14.44
N VAL A 41 -1.23 -1.49 -14.06
CA VAL A 41 0.11 -1.97 -13.74
C VAL A 41 0.34 -1.87 -12.24
N GLU A 42 0.43 -3.02 -11.57
CA GLU A 42 0.75 -3.10 -10.14
C GLU A 42 2.27 -3.22 -9.94
N ALA A 43 2.83 -2.40 -9.06
CA ALA A 43 4.26 -2.41 -8.73
C ALA A 43 4.56 -1.72 -7.39
N ASP A 44 5.83 -1.73 -6.96
CA ASP A 44 6.27 -0.94 -5.82
C ASP A 44 6.46 0.55 -6.17
N GLN A 45 6.58 1.41 -5.14
CA GLN A 45 6.62 2.87 -5.32
C GLN A 45 7.78 3.36 -6.19
N VAL A 46 8.93 2.68 -6.15
CA VAL A 46 10.10 3.08 -6.95
C VAL A 46 9.83 2.76 -8.41
N GLN A 47 9.38 1.54 -8.68
CA GLN A 47 9.04 1.08 -10.02
C GLN A 47 7.92 1.93 -10.66
N LEU A 48 6.89 2.31 -9.89
CA LEU A 48 5.81 3.15 -10.40
C LEU A 48 6.29 4.55 -10.80
N GLN A 49 7.22 5.13 -10.03
CA GLN A 49 7.82 6.41 -10.39
C GLN A 49 8.65 6.29 -11.68
N GLU A 50 9.46 5.24 -11.82
CA GLU A 50 10.23 4.97 -13.03
C GLU A 50 9.33 4.83 -14.27
N ARG A 51 8.24 4.06 -14.15
CA ARG A 51 7.25 3.85 -15.22
C ARG A 51 6.51 5.13 -15.60
N LEU A 52 6.19 5.97 -14.63
CA LEU A 52 5.56 7.27 -14.90
C LEU A 52 6.51 8.19 -15.66
N VAL A 53 7.78 8.27 -15.23
CA VAL A 53 8.82 9.08 -15.90
C VAL A 53 9.10 8.55 -17.32
N ALA A 54 9.07 7.23 -17.51
CA ALA A 54 9.24 6.60 -18.82
C ALA A 54 8.01 6.75 -19.74
N GLY A 55 6.87 7.24 -19.24
CA GLY A 55 5.62 7.36 -19.99
C GLY A 55 4.91 6.03 -20.26
N GLU A 56 5.25 4.98 -19.49
CA GLU A 56 4.61 3.66 -19.58
C GLU A 56 3.21 3.66 -18.97
N VAL A 57 2.99 4.47 -17.93
CA VAL A 57 1.67 4.75 -17.34
C VAL A 57 1.33 6.23 -17.46
N ASP A 58 0.05 6.55 -17.57
CA ASP A 58 -0.45 7.94 -17.69
C ASP A 58 -0.54 8.64 -16.33
N LEU A 59 -0.80 7.86 -15.27
CA LEU A 59 -0.82 8.29 -13.88
C LEU A 59 -0.44 7.14 -12.95
N ALA A 60 -0.03 7.46 -11.72
CA ALA A 60 0.27 6.45 -10.70
C ALA A 60 -0.39 6.78 -9.35
N ILE A 61 -0.98 5.77 -8.70
CA ILE A 61 -1.56 5.85 -7.36
C ILE A 61 -0.60 5.19 -6.38
N LEU A 62 -0.04 6.00 -5.49
CA LEU A 62 1.03 5.63 -4.56
C LEU A 62 0.88 6.33 -3.20
N TYR A 63 1.63 5.85 -2.22
CA TYR A 63 1.77 6.51 -0.93
C TYR A 63 2.76 7.68 -0.98
N ASP A 64 2.53 8.70 -0.14
CA ASP A 64 3.49 9.79 0.12
C ASP A 64 4.58 9.30 1.11
N ILE A 65 5.38 8.31 0.69
CA ILE A 65 6.44 7.68 1.50
C ILE A 65 7.74 7.65 0.70
N GLY A 66 8.81 8.17 1.28
CA GLY A 66 10.11 8.26 0.61
C GLY A 66 10.17 9.42 -0.41
N PRO A 67 11.24 9.47 -1.23
CA PRO A 67 11.38 10.52 -2.24
C PRO A 67 10.33 10.38 -3.34
N ILE A 68 9.67 11.49 -3.68
CA ILE A 68 8.79 11.60 -4.85
C ILE A 68 9.49 12.52 -5.85
N GLY A 69 9.96 11.95 -6.96
CA GLY A 69 10.68 12.65 -8.02
C GLY A 69 9.76 13.24 -9.11
N ILE A 70 8.50 13.54 -8.78
CA ILE A 70 7.46 13.94 -9.76
C ILE A 70 6.89 15.29 -9.36
N ASP A 71 6.75 16.20 -10.33
CA ASP A 71 6.38 17.59 -10.08
C ASP A 71 4.87 17.78 -9.81
N SER A 72 4.01 16.86 -10.28
CA SER A 72 2.55 16.96 -10.12
C SER A 72 2.01 15.84 -9.25
N VAL A 73 1.64 16.18 -8.00
CA VAL A 73 1.08 15.26 -7.02
C VAL A 73 -0.24 15.81 -6.48
N THR A 74 -1.28 14.99 -6.51
CA THR A 74 -2.59 15.30 -5.90
C THR A 74 -2.83 14.35 -4.73
N ARG A 75 -3.05 14.89 -3.53
CA ARG A 75 -3.37 14.10 -2.34
C ARG A 75 -4.83 13.65 -2.39
N ILE A 76 -5.05 12.34 -2.33
CA ILE A 76 -6.40 11.74 -2.40
C ILE A 76 -6.98 11.61 -0.99
N CYS A 77 -6.26 10.94 -0.09
CA CYS A 77 -6.70 10.74 1.29
C CYS A 77 -5.50 10.48 2.21
N LYS A 78 -5.76 10.38 3.52
CA LYS A 78 -4.79 9.94 4.52
C LYS A 78 -5.22 8.58 5.06
N VAL A 79 -4.33 7.60 4.97
CA VAL A 79 -4.54 6.26 5.55
C VAL A 79 -3.62 6.12 6.76
N PRO A 80 -4.14 5.97 7.99
CA PRO A 80 -3.31 5.74 9.16
C PRO A 80 -2.72 4.32 9.13
N ALA A 81 -1.51 4.16 9.68
CA ALA A 81 -0.96 2.84 9.96
C ALA A 81 -1.88 2.10 10.95
N HIS A 82 -2.04 0.80 10.74
CA HIS A 82 -2.81 -0.08 11.60
C HIS A 82 -2.02 -1.37 11.87
N ALA A 83 -2.34 -2.03 12.98
CA ALA A 83 -1.81 -3.35 13.28
C ALA A 83 -2.74 -4.41 12.69
N MET A 84 -2.14 -5.46 12.15
CA MET A 84 -2.85 -6.68 11.80
C MET A 84 -2.44 -7.75 12.80
N LEU A 85 -3.41 -8.44 13.37
CA LEU A 85 -3.22 -9.45 14.40
C LEU A 85 -3.93 -10.73 14.00
N ASN A 86 -3.44 -11.84 14.53
CA ASN A 86 -4.19 -13.09 14.51
C ASN A 86 -5.54 -12.93 15.24
N ALA A 87 -6.61 -13.54 14.74
CA ALA A 87 -7.94 -13.42 15.34
C ALA A 87 -8.01 -14.00 16.77
N ASP A 88 -7.17 -14.99 17.07
CA ASP A 88 -7.07 -15.62 18.40
C ASP A 88 -6.13 -14.84 19.35
N ASP A 89 -5.52 -13.74 18.88
CA ASP A 89 -4.65 -12.92 19.71
C ASP A 89 -5.46 -12.13 20.77
N PRO A 90 -5.05 -12.14 22.05
CA PRO A 90 -5.72 -11.33 23.08
C PRO A 90 -5.81 -9.83 22.75
N LEU A 91 -4.85 -9.29 21.97
CA LEU A 91 -4.87 -7.91 21.53
C LEU A 91 -5.89 -7.64 20.42
N ALA A 92 -6.30 -8.64 19.65
CA ALA A 92 -7.27 -8.49 18.55
C ALA A 92 -8.69 -8.18 19.04
N ALA A 93 -9.01 -8.52 20.29
CA ALA A 93 -10.30 -8.22 20.92
C ALA A 93 -10.42 -6.77 21.43
N ARG A 94 -9.38 -5.95 21.29
CA ARG A 94 -9.34 -4.58 21.81
C ARG A 94 -9.56 -3.56 20.69
N ASP A 95 -10.33 -2.51 20.99
CA ASP A 95 -10.57 -1.38 20.09
C ASP A 95 -9.28 -0.57 19.78
N GLY A 96 -8.26 -0.72 20.61
CA GLY A 96 -6.98 -0.04 20.46
C GLY A 96 -5.86 -0.67 21.27
N ILE A 97 -4.66 -0.60 20.71
CA ILE A 97 -3.43 -1.16 21.29
C ILE A 97 -2.30 -0.15 21.23
N TRP A 98 -1.37 -0.26 22.18
CA TRP A 98 -0.19 0.58 22.22
C TRP A 98 0.90 0.02 21.32
N LEU A 99 1.63 0.90 20.64
CA LEU A 99 2.77 0.50 19.82
C LEU A 99 3.84 -0.26 20.62
N ALA A 100 3.99 0.07 21.91
CA ALA A 100 4.88 -0.64 22.83
C ALA A 100 4.48 -2.11 23.04
N GLU A 101 3.19 -2.46 22.98
CA GLU A 101 2.74 -3.84 23.10
C GLU A 101 3.11 -4.65 21.85
N LEU A 102 3.10 -4.01 20.68
CA LEU A 102 3.54 -4.61 19.41
C LEU A 102 5.06 -4.79 19.35
N ALA A 103 5.82 -3.87 19.95
CA ALA A 103 7.29 -3.91 19.97
C ALA A 103 7.86 -5.14 20.72
N GLU A 104 7.07 -5.74 21.60
CA GLU A 104 7.44 -6.95 22.33
C GLU A 104 7.11 -8.26 21.59
N ARG A 105 6.52 -8.17 20.39
CA ARG A 105 6.04 -9.32 19.62
C ARG A 105 6.85 -9.50 18.33
N PRO A 106 6.89 -10.73 17.76
CA PRO A 106 7.41 -10.95 16.42
C PRO A 106 6.65 -10.11 15.39
N LEU A 107 7.35 -9.56 14.41
CA LEU A 107 6.76 -8.81 13.30
C LEU A 107 6.86 -9.58 11.99
N VAL A 108 5.73 -9.68 11.29
CA VAL A 108 5.66 -10.00 9.86
C VAL A 108 5.79 -8.69 9.08
N LEU A 109 6.87 -8.52 8.33
CA LEU A 109 7.20 -7.27 7.65
C LEU A 109 6.86 -7.32 6.15
N LEU A 110 6.11 -6.33 5.67
CA LEU A 110 5.96 -6.03 4.25
C LEU A 110 7.26 -5.36 3.74
N ASP A 111 8.11 -6.15 3.11
CA ASP A 111 9.50 -5.78 2.78
C ASP A 111 9.63 -5.13 1.39
N LEU A 112 8.83 -4.07 1.18
CA LEU A 112 8.88 -3.25 -0.03
C LEU A 112 9.78 -2.03 0.17
N PRO A 113 10.43 -1.52 -0.90
CA PRO A 113 11.22 -0.28 -0.85
C PRO A 113 10.42 0.87 -0.22
N HIS A 114 11.08 1.63 0.65
CA HIS A 114 10.53 2.72 1.49
C HIS A 114 9.46 2.30 2.51
N THR A 115 8.60 1.34 2.18
CA THR A 115 7.54 0.80 3.05
C THR A 115 8.13 0.11 4.27
N ALA A 116 9.13 -0.76 4.08
CA ALA A 116 9.79 -1.46 5.19
C ALA A 116 10.41 -0.47 6.19
N THR A 117 11.14 0.52 5.69
CA THR A 117 11.74 1.59 6.49
C THR A 117 10.65 2.37 7.22
N TYR A 118 9.61 2.81 6.53
CA TYR A 118 8.49 3.54 7.11
C TYR A 118 7.83 2.78 8.27
N LEU A 119 7.54 1.48 8.08
CA LEU A 119 6.91 0.65 9.11
C LEU A 119 7.82 0.48 10.35
N LEU A 120 9.12 0.27 10.13
CA LEU A 120 10.08 0.11 11.23
C LEU A 120 10.34 1.42 11.98
N THR A 121 10.34 2.57 11.30
CA THR A 121 10.57 3.88 11.93
C THR A 121 9.39 4.33 12.78
N LEU A 122 8.18 3.76 12.61
CA LEU A 122 7.07 3.99 13.55
C LEU A 122 7.48 3.66 14.99
N PHE A 123 8.32 2.62 15.18
CA PHE A 123 8.79 2.16 16.48
C PHE A 123 9.96 2.98 17.05
N ASP A 124 10.50 3.96 16.32
CA ASP A 124 11.66 4.76 16.78
C ASP A 124 11.34 5.70 17.94
N VAL A 125 10.05 5.92 18.21
CA VAL A 125 9.59 6.60 19.42
C VAL A 125 9.76 5.76 20.70
N LEU A 126 10.09 4.47 20.55
CA LEU A 126 10.33 3.52 21.63
C LEU A 126 11.82 3.19 21.74
N ALA A 127 12.23 2.65 22.89
CA ALA A 127 13.62 2.20 23.09
C ALA A 127 13.97 0.92 22.31
N LYS A 128 12.96 0.20 21.79
CA LYS A 128 13.11 -1.10 21.14
C LYS A 128 12.18 -1.21 19.93
N ARG A 129 12.70 -1.78 18.83
CA ARG A 129 11.93 -2.21 17.66
C ARG A 129 11.53 -3.69 17.80
N PRO A 130 10.40 -4.13 17.20
CA PRO A 130 10.01 -5.53 17.21
C PRO A 130 11.02 -6.41 16.46
N GLU A 131 11.09 -7.67 16.84
CA GLU A 131 11.90 -8.67 16.16
C GLU A 131 11.20 -9.10 14.86
N VAL A 132 11.80 -8.79 13.70
CA VAL A 132 11.24 -9.22 12.41
C VAL A 132 11.52 -10.72 12.19
N ARG A 133 10.48 -11.56 12.23
CA ARG A 133 10.61 -13.02 12.06
C ARG A 133 10.12 -13.56 10.73
N PHE A 134 9.35 -12.76 9.99
CA PHE A 134 8.89 -13.12 8.65
C PHE A 134 8.99 -11.89 7.74
N ARG A 135 9.53 -12.06 6.53
CA ARG A 135 9.63 -10.99 5.52
C ARG A 135 9.06 -11.48 4.20
N THR A 136 8.27 -10.63 3.54
CA THR A 136 7.77 -10.89 2.19
C THR A 136 7.41 -9.57 1.51
N ARG A 137 7.42 -9.58 0.18
CA ARG A 137 7.01 -8.43 -0.64
C ARG A 137 5.51 -8.43 -0.95
N SER A 138 4.83 -9.56 -0.76
CA SER A 138 3.40 -9.72 -1.05
C SER A 138 2.54 -9.38 0.17
N TYR A 139 1.65 -8.41 0.03
CA TYR A 139 0.72 -8.02 1.08
C TYR A 139 -0.20 -9.17 1.51
N GLU A 140 -0.75 -9.94 0.56
CA GLU A 140 -1.58 -11.11 0.88
C GLU A 140 -0.81 -12.22 1.61
N THR A 141 0.50 -12.35 1.34
CA THR A 141 1.37 -13.24 2.11
C THR A 141 1.57 -12.73 3.53
N VAL A 142 1.71 -11.41 3.74
CA VAL A 142 1.74 -10.81 5.09
C VAL A 142 0.44 -11.14 5.85
N ARG A 143 -0.72 -10.94 5.21
CA ARG A 143 -2.04 -11.27 5.79
C ARG A 143 -2.14 -12.73 6.21
N SER A 144 -1.74 -13.63 5.31
CA SER A 144 -1.78 -15.07 5.57
C SER A 144 -0.79 -15.51 6.65
N ALA A 145 0.40 -14.91 6.71
CA ALA A 145 1.41 -15.21 7.72
C ALA A 145 0.97 -14.76 9.13
N VAL A 146 0.37 -13.57 9.25
CA VAL A 146 -0.21 -13.09 10.52
C VAL A 146 -1.37 -13.99 10.96
N ALA A 147 -2.28 -14.32 10.04
CA ALA A 147 -3.38 -15.26 10.32
C ALA A 147 -2.89 -16.67 10.68
N SER A 148 -1.66 -17.03 10.32
CA SER A 148 -1.02 -18.32 10.68
C SER A 148 -0.16 -18.25 11.94
N GLY A 149 -0.10 -17.10 12.62
CA GLY A 149 0.58 -16.94 13.91
C GLY A 149 2.10 -16.72 13.84
N PHE A 150 2.63 -16.26 12.70
CA PHE A 150 4.06 -15.92 12.58
C PHE A 150 4.45 -14.60 13.27
N GLY A 151 3.46 -13.79 13.64
CA GLY A 151 3.59 -12.48 14.27
C GLY A 151 2.28 -11.73 14.21
#